data_AF-A0A183FQZ5-F1
#
_entry.id   AF-A0A183FQZ5-F1
#
_cell.length_a   1.000
_cell.length_b   1.000
_cell.length_c   1.000
_cell.angle_alpha   90.00
_cell.angle_beta   90.00
_cell.angle_gamma   90.00
#
_symmetry.space_group_name_H-M   'P 1'
#
loop_
_entity.id
_entity.type
_entity.pdbx_description
1 polymer ?
#
loop_
_entity_poly.entity_id
_entity_poly.type
_entity_poly.pdbx_seq_one_letter_code
_entity_poly.pdbx_strand_id
1 'polypeptide(L)'
;MSFNSADTPASLYLLVDEHAGGILAPWIKYSRSTGDYSILEEYLDTAVKSYLYNGGKGKLVSISVLVKRRNKQRNAQLGALRRKKGRGKSGPNILDDINQDRLDAGDFLKALKILDGASARGQKSFKYRELVWDVEQRGKMGENLLHICLLHNTAEMNELARQIVIRFPKIVNDIFISEDYYGLSPLHQAIVNEDVEMVYFLCKKGADVHQRYFPSLSFSADGTRIPELLSREKARY
;
A
#
# COMPACT_ATOMS: atom_id res chain seq x y z
N MET A 1 -14.97 -17.03 -24.45
CA MET A 1 -13.99 -15.97 -24.16
C MET A 1 -13.87 -15.87 -22.65
N SER A 2 -12.77 -16.36 -22.09
CA SER A 2 -12.53 -16.27 -20.65
C SER A 2 -11.99 -14.88 -20.36
N PHE A 3 -12.77 -14.06 -19.66
CA PHE A 3 -12.29 -12.78 -19.15
C PHE A 3 -11.18 -13.06 -18.13
N ASN A 4 -9.94 -12.73 -18.49
CA ASN A 4 -8.85 -12.64 -17.52
C ASN A 4 -9.23 -11.53 -16.54
N SER A 5 -9.46 -11.88 -15.28
CA SER A 5 -9.68 -10.94 -14.17
C SER A 5 -8.45 -10.06 -13.85
N ALA A 6 -7.43 -10.07 -14.71
CA ALA A 6 -6.17 -9.35 -14.54
C ALA A 6 -6.16 -7.97 -15.22
N ASP A 7 -7.09 -7.71 -16.15
CA ASP A 7 -7.11 -6.49 -16.96
C ASP A 7 -8.16 -5.46 -16.55
N THR A 8 -8.95 -5.72 -15.50
CA THR A 8 -9.85 -4.70 -14.95
C THR A 8 -9.02 -3.75 -14.07
N PRO A 9 -8.86 -2.46 -14.44
CA PRO A 9 -8.13 -1.51 -13.61
C PRO A 9 -8.82 -1.41 -12.24
N ALA A 10 -8.02 -1.37 -11.18
CA ALA A 10 -8.56 -1.15 -9.83
C ALA A 10 -9.40 0.13 -9.84
N SER A 11 -10.58 0.11 -9.22
CA SER A 11 -11.48 1.27 -9.18
C SER A 11 -10.81 2.53 -8.63
N LEU A 12 -9.79 2.35 -7.78
CA LEU A 12 -8.90 3.41 -7.30
C LEU A 12 -8.35 4.30 -8.43
N TYR A 13 -7.96 3.72 -9.58
CA TYR A 13 -7.39 4.48 -10.70
C TYR A 13 -8.42 5.33 -11.45
N LEU A 14 -9.72 5.19 -11.16
CA LEU A 14 -10.72 6.15 -11.64
C LEU A 14 -10.63 7.48 -10.89
N LEU A 15 -10.13 7.48 -9.65
CA LEU A 15 -9.95 8.70 -8.86
C LEU A 15 -8.76 9.51 -9.38
N VAL A 16 -7.60 8.84 -9.46
CA VAL A 16 -6.36 9.34 -10.06
C VAL A 16 -5.64 8.16 -10.71
N ASP A 17 -5.35 8.26 -12.00
CA ASP A 17 -4.69 7.22 -12.79
C ASP A 17 -3.16 7.40 -12.84
N GLU A 18 -2.50 6.59 -13.67
CA GLU A 18 -1.04 6.59 -13.89
C GLU A 18 -0.49 7.82 -14.63
N HIS A 19 -1.36 8.73 -15.06
CA HIS A 19 -0.98 10.00 -15.70
C HIS A 19 -1.42 11.21 -14.88
N ALA A 20 -1.71 11.01 -13.58
CA ALA A 20 -2.30 12.00 -12.70
C ALA A 20 -3.64 12.56 -13.22
N GLY A 21 -4.37 11.74 -14.00
CA GLY A 21 -5.70 11.98 -14.52
C GLY A 21 -6.80 11.55 -13.53
N GLY A 22 -7.90 10.99 -14.05
CA GLY A 22 -9.05 10.59 -13.24
C GLY A 22 -9.98 11.73 -12.80
N ILE A 23 -11.02 11.39 -12.04
CA ILE A 23 -12.12 12.32 -11.72
C ILE A 23 -11.71 13.47 -10.81
N LEU A 24 -10.62 13.35 -10.04
CA LEU A 24 -10.16 14.39 -9.11
C LEU A 24 -9.22 15.41 -9.77
N ALA A 25 -8.56 15.05 -10.88
CA ALA A 25 -7.60 15.89 -11.58
C ALA A 25 -8.15 17.26 -12.05
N PRO A 26 -9.34 17.37 -12.66
CA PRO A 26 -9.86 18.69 -13.06
C PRO A 26 -10.18 19.57 -11.84
N TRP A 27 -10.67 18.97 -10.75
CA TRP A 27 -11.08 19.70 -9.56
C TRP A 27 -9.89 20.23 -8.76
N ILE A 28 -8.80 19.47 -8.66
CA ILE A 28 -7.60 20.00 -8.01
C ILE A 28 -6.96 21.14 -8.82
N LYS A 29 -7.00 21.07 -10.16
CA LYS A 29 -6.55 22.17 -11.02
C LYS A 29 -7.42 23.42 -10.82
N TYR A 30 -8.74 23.24 -10.80
CA TYR A 30 -9.69 24.31 -10.49
C TYR A 30 -9.38 24.94 -9.13
N SER A 31 -9.33 24.14 -8.06
CA SER A 31 -9.12 24.61 -6.69
C SER A 31 -7.80 25.35 -6.50
N ARG A 32 -6.73 24.91 -7.17
CA ARG A 32 -5.45 25.63 -7.13
C ARG A 32 -5.50 26.97 -7.86
N SER A 33 -6.28 27.08 -8.93
CA SER A 33 -6.39 28.32 -9.71
C SER A 33 -7.31 29.35 -9.06
N THR A 34 -8.36 28.91 -8.36
CA THR A 34 -9.38 29.79 -7.76
C THR A 34 -9.23 29.97 -6.26
N GLY A 35 -8.53 29.04 -5.58
CA GLY A 35 -8.53 28.93 -4.13
C GLY A 35 -9.79 28.27 -3.53
N ASP A 36 -10.74 27.86 -4.37
CA ASP A 36 -12.00 27.23 -3.94
C ASP A 36 -11.89 25.70 -3.95
N TYR A 37 -11.91 25.10 -2.77
CA TYR A 37 -11.81 23.65 -2.57
C TYR A 37 -13.17 22.97 -2.38
N SER A 38 -14.29 23.69 -2.41
CA SER A 38 -15.62 23.16 -2.06
C SER A 38 -16.04 21.95 -2.90
N ILE A 39 -15.87 22.02 -4.23
CA ILE A 39 -16.20 20.90 -5.13
C ILE A 39 -15.28 19.70 -4.86
N LEU A 40 -13.98 19.95 -4.67
CA LEU A 40 -13.04 18.87 -4.36
C LEU A 40 -13.40 18.19 -3.03
N GLU A 41 -13.73 18.96 -2.01
CA GLU A 41 -14.16 18.46 -0.70
C GLU A 41 -15.42 17.57 -0.80
N GLU A 42 -16.40 17.97 -1.61
CA GLU A 42 -17.60 17.16 -1.88
C GLU A 42 -17.23 15.80 -2.51
N TYR A 43 -16.31 15.78 -3.47
CA TYR A 43 -15.80 14.53 -4.06
C TYR A 43 -14.99 13.69 -3.06
N LEU A 44 -14.23 14.32 -2.15
CA LEU A 44 -13.57 13.60 -1.06
C LEU A 44 -14.61 12.94 -0.15
N ASP A 45 -15.69 13.64 0.17
CA ASP A 45 -16.74 13.16 1.07
C ASP A 45 -17.71 12.14 0.47
N THR A 46 -17.77 12.05 -0.85
CA THR A 46 -18.65 11.12 -1.56
C THR A 46 -17.85 10.01 -2.22
N ALA A 47 -17.12 10.34 -3.29
CA ALA A 47 -16.39 9.37 -4.10
C ALA A 47 -15.24 8.71 -3.32
N VAL A 48 -14.36 9.48 -2.69
CA VAL A 48 -13.19 8.92 -1.99
C VAL A 48 -13.60 8.19 -0.71
N LYS A 49 -14.58 8.71 0.03
CA LYS A 49 -15.07 8.13 1.29
C LYS A 49 -15.55 6.69 1.14
N SER A 50 -16.06 6.31 -0.03
CA SER A 50 -16.49 4.93 -0.33
C SER A 50 -15.34 3.90 -0.29
N TYR A 51 -14.09 4.36 -0.39
CA TYR A 51 -12.88 3.54 -0.32
C TYR A 51 -12.32 3.40 1.11
N LEU A 52 -12.89 4.10 2.09
CA LEU A 52 -12.34 4.19 3.44
C LEU A 52 -13.13 3.36 4.43
N TYR A 53 -12.43 2.70 5.35
CA TYR A 53 -13.08 2.09 6.50
C TYR A 53 -13.74 3.14 7.36
N ASN A 54 -15.02 2.90 7.68
CA ASN A 54 -15.81 3.73 8.59
C ASN A 54 -15.78 5.22 8.21
N GLY A 55 -15.78 5.51 6.89
CA GLY A 55 -15.76 6.87 6.35
C GLY A 55 -14.52 7.67 6.72
N GLY A 56 -13.37 7.02 6.88
CA GLY A 56 -12.09 7.65 7.21
C GLY A 56 -11.68 7.53 8.68
N LYS A 57 -12.53 6.94 9.55
CA LYS A 57 -12.19 6.71 10.97
C LYS A 57 -11.18 5.58 11.18
N GLY A 58 -10.99 4.74 10.16
CA GLY A 58 -10.08 3.60 10.17
C GLY A 58 -10.68 2.33 10.78
N LYS A 59 -9.91 1.25 10.68
CA LYS A 59 -10.22 -0.08 11.21
C LYS A 59 -8.95 -0.75 11.69
N LEU A 60 -9.01 -1.44 12.83
CA LEU A 60 -7.95 -2.34 13.27
C LEU A 60 -7.99 -3.62 12.43
N VAL A 61 -6.97 -3.80 11.60
CA VAL A 61 -6.78 -4.98 10.75
C VAL A 61 -5.71 -5.87 11.38
N SER A 62 -5.99 -7.17 11.50
CA SER A 62 -5.01 -8.13 12.02
C SER A 62 -3.78 -8.18 11.10
N ILE A 63 -2.58 -8.16 11.67
CA ILE A 63 -1.34 -8.34 10.91
C ILE A 63 -1.34 -9.67 10.16
N SER A 64 -1.93 -10.72 10.74
CA SER A 64 -2.03 -12.03 10.08
C SER A 64 -2.83 -11.98 8.77
N VAL A 65 -3.80 -11.08 8.63
CA VAL A 65 -4.56 -10.89 7.37
C VAL A 65 -3.65 -10.28 6.30
N LEU A 66 -2.87 -9.25 6.67
CA LEU A 66 -1.92 -8.60 5.77
C LEU A 66 -0.81 -9.57 5.34
N VAL A 67 -0.26 -10.34 6.29
CA VAL A 67 0.76 -11.36 6.02
C VAL A 67 0.22 -12.46 5.11
N LYS A 68 -1.02 -12.93 5.32
CA LYS A 68 -1.66 -13.92 4.44
C LYS A 68 -1.81 -13.40 3.01
N ARG A 69 -2.30 -12.16 2.84
CA ARG A 69 -2.42 -11.51 1.52
C ARG A 69 -1.08 -11.45 0.81
N ARG A 70 -0.07 -11.00 1.54
CA ARG A 70 1.31 -10.89 1.07
C ARG A 70 1.89 -12.26 0.67
N ASN A 71 1.72 -13.27 1.50
CA ASN A 71 2.18 -14.64 1.19
C ASN A 71 1.47 -15.23 -0.02
N LYS A 72 0.16 -14.96 -0.18
CA LYS A 72 -0.59 -15.36 -1.38
C LYS A 72 0.00 -14.73 -2.65
N GLN A 73 0.36 -13.44 -2.61
CA GLN A 73 1.03 -12.76 -3.73
C GLN A 73 2.40 -13.38 -4.02
N ARG A 74 3.24 -13.57 -3.00
CA ARG A 74 4.56 -14.22 -3.15
C ARG A 74 4.44 -15.63 -3.75
N ASN A 75 3.51 -16.44 -3.28
CA ASN A 75 3.30 -17.79 -3.81
C ASN A 75 2.83 -17.77 -5.26
N ALA A 76 1.98 -16.81 -5.64
CA ALA A 76 1.56 -16.63 -7.03
C ALA A 76 2.74 -16.24 -7.94
N GLN A 77 3.60 -15.30 -7.50
CA GLN A 77 4.82 -14.90 -8.21
C GLN A 77 5.79 -16.08 -8.37
N LEU A 78 6.09 -16.81 -7.29
CA LEU A 78 6.96 -17.98 -7.31
C LEU A 78 6.40 -19.11 -8.19
N GLY A 79 5.08 -19.35 -8.14
CA GLY A 79 4.39 -20.31 -9.00
C GLY A 79 4.49 -19.93 -10.49
N ALA A 80 4.34 -18.65 -10.83
CA ALA A 80 4.50 -18.16 -12.20
C ALA A 80 5.94 -18.33 -12.72
N LEU A 81 6.95 -18.03 -11.89
CA LEU A 81 8.36 -18.23 -12.22
C LEU A 81 8.71 -19.71 -12.45
N ARG A 82 8.13 -20.61 -11.63
CA ARG A 82 8.32 -22.06 -11.74
C ARG A 82 7.74 -22.64 -13.02
N ARG A 83 6.54 -22.19 -13.44
CA ARG A 83 5.93 -22.58 -14.73
C ARG A 83 6.82 -22.20 -15.92
N LYS A 84 7.53 -21.08 -15.85
CA LYS A 84 8.49 -20.66 -16.90
C LYS A 84 9.77 -21.51 -16.95
N LYS A 85 10.16 -22.21 -15.86
CA LYS A 85 11.47 -22.88 -15.76
C LYS A 85 11.40 -24.43 -15.75
N GLY A 86 10.22 -25.03 -15.94
CA GLY A 86 10.06 -26.47 -16.16
C GLY A 86 10.56 -27.40 -15.04
N ARG A 87 10.77 -26.91 -13.81
CA ARG A 87 11.34 -27.68 -12.70
C ARG A 87 10.39 -27.74 -11.50
N GLY A 88 9.66 -28.85 -11.35
CA GLY A 88 9.14 -29.33 -10.06
C GLY A 88 10.28 -30.03 -9.30
N LYS A 89 10.43 -29.94 -7.97
CA LYS A 89 9.45 -30.09 -6.88
C LYS A 89 9.50 -28.91 -5.89
N SER A 90 8.41 -28.66 -5.17
CA SER A 90 8.39 -27.71 -4.03
C SER A 90 9.02 -28.36 -2.80
N GLY A 91 9.88 -27.63 -2.10
CA GLY A 91 10.02 -27.84 -0.65
C GLY A 91 8.68 -27.54 0.02
N PRO A 92 8.37 -28.13 1.19
CA PRO A 92 7.04 -28.10 1.77
C PRO A 92 6.58 -26.66 2.00
N ASN A 93 5.49 -26.26 1.33
CA ASN A 93 4.76 -25.05 1.67
C ASN A 93 4.03 -25.34 2.98
N ILE A 94 4.64 -24.96 4.11
CA ILE A 94 4.07 -25.13 5.46
C ILE A 94 2.63 -24.60 5.55
N LEU A 95 2.21 -23.67 4.69
CA LEU A 95 0.87 -23.09 4.66
C LEU A 95 -0.16 -23.86 3.83
N ASP A 96 0.26 -24.64 2.83
CA ASP A 96 -0.68 -25.37 1.95
C ASP A 96 -1.26 -26.61 2.66
N ASP A 97 -0.52 -27.18 3.64
CA ASP A 97 -0.94 -28.33 4.44
C ASP A 97 -1.72 -27.95 5.72
N ILE A 98 -1.93 -26.66 5.98
CA ILE A 98 -2.64 -26.18 7.18
C ILE A 98 -4.14 -26.22 6.91
N ASN A 99 -4.72 -27.40 7.12
CA ASN A 99 -6.17 -27.60 7.12
C ASN A 99 -6.77 -26.94 8.37
N GLN A 100 -7.40 -25.77 8.20
CA GLN A 100 -7.93 -24.94 9.30
C GLN A 100 -8.96 -25.63 10.18
N ASP A 101 -9.63 -26.66 9.68
CA ASP A 101 -10.67 -27.39 10.41
C ASP A 101 -10.10 -28.43 11.39
N ARG A 102 -8.76 -28.61 11.43
CA ARG A 102 -8.09 -29.64 12.25
C ARG A 102 -6.89 -29.13 13.07
N LEU A 103 -6.70 -27.83 13.23
CA LEU A 103 -5.54 -27.32 13.96
C LEU A 103 -5.81 -27.18 15.45
N ASP A 104 -5.03 -27.90 16.24
CA ASP A 104 -4.84 -27.55 17.65
C ASP A 104 -4.21 -26.15 17.75
N ALA A 105 -4.73 -25.34 18.67
CA ALA A 105 -4.39 -23.93 18.83
C ALA A 105 -2.88 -23.64 18.94
N GLY A 106 -2.09 -24.63 19.36
CA GLY A 106 -0.63 -24.53 19.47
C GLY A 106 0.12 -24.47 18.14
N ASP A 107 -0.34 -25.20 17.12
CA ASP A 107 0.34 -25.23 15.81
C ASP A 107 -0.04 -24.02 14.94
N PHE A 108 -1.26 -23.51 15.10
CA PHE A 108 -1.63 -22.20 14.56
C PHE A 108 -0.74 -21.09 15.13
N LEU A 109 -0.43 -21.13 16.43
CA LEU A 109 0.42 -20.15 17.09
C LEU A 109 1.90 -20.27 16.67
N LYS A 110 2.41 -21.49 16.44
CA LYS A 110 3.75 -21.70 15.88
C LYS A 110 3.86 -21.21 14.44
N ALA A 111 2.85 -21.50 13.61
CA ALA A 111 2.78 -20.97 12.24
C ALA A 111 2.74 -19.44 12.25
N LEU A 112 1.93 -18.83 13.13
CA LEU A 112 1.91 -17.39 13.34
C LEU A 112 3.28 -16.85 13.77
N LYS A 113 3.99 -17.54 14.66
CA LYS A 113 5.32 -17.14 15.17
C LYS A 113 6.42 -17.24 14.11
N ILE A 114 6.31 -18.19 13.18
CA ILE A 114 7.20 -18.33 12.02
C ILE A 114 6.86 -17.24 10.98
N LEU A 115 5.57 -16.96 10.77
CA LEU A 115 5.07 -15.93 9.85
C LEU A 115 5.36 -14.49 10.31
N ASP A 116 5.22 -14.24 11.61
CA ASP A 116 5.50 -12.95 12.26
C ASP A 116 7.01 -12.67 12.33
N GLY A 117 7.85 -13.60 11.85
CA GLY A 117 9.30 -13.45 11.83
C GLY A 117 9.80 -13.06 13.20
N ALA A 118 9.73 -14.00 14.15
CA ALA A 118 10.17 -13.82 15.54
C ALA A 118 11.30 -12.78 15.63
N SER A 119 10.92 -11.59 16.08
CA SER A 119 11.82 -10.49 16.37
C SER A 119 12.95 -11.05 17.21
N ALA A 120 14.16 -11.10 16.65
CA ALA A 120 15.36 -11.53 17.36
C ALA A 120 15.71 -10.62 18.56
N ARG A 121 14.88 -9.61 18.89
CA ARG A 121 15.16 -8.58 19.90
C ARG A 121 13.92 -8.07 20.66
N GLY A 122 13.05 -8.96 21.14
CA GLY A 122 12.08 -8.62 22.20
C GLY A 122 11.07 -7.50 21.90
N GLN A 123 10.87 -7.11 20.63
CA GLN A 123 9.89 -6.11 20.27
C GLN A 123 8.48 -6.68 20.30
N LYS A 124 7.56 -6.01 20.99
CA LYS A 124 6.13 -6.32 21.00
C LYS A 124 5.63 -6.40 19.55
N SER A 125 5.24 -7.59 19.09
CA SER A 125 4.54 -7.71 17.81
C SER A 125 3.15 -7.12 17.99
N PHE A 126 2.85 -6.05 17.25
CA PHE A 126 1.50 -5.51 17.23
C PHE A 126 0.60 -6.52 16.51
N LYS A 127 -0.42 -7.05 17.20
CA LYS A 127 -1.36 -8.01 16.60
C LYS A 127 -2.25 -7.35 15.53
N TYR A 128 -2.42 -6.04 15.61
CA TYR A 128 -3.27 -5.25 14.73
C TYR A 128 -2.55 -4.01 14.24
N ARG A 129 -2.92 -3.55 13.04
CA ARG A 129 -2.56 -2.26 12.46
C ARG A 129 -3.84 -1.50 12.16
N GLU A 130 -3.89 -0.22 12.53
CA GLU A 130 -4.94 0.65 12.05
C GLU A 130 -4.70 1.00 10.58
N LEU A 131 -5.70 0.79 9.74
CA LEU A 131 -5.72 1.21 8.33
C LEU A 131 -6.97 2.04 8.07
N VAL A 132 -6.83 3.10 7.29
CA VAL A 132 -7.91 4.00 6.90
C VAL A 132 -8.54 3.56 5.59
N TRP A 133 -7.72 3.31 4.58
CA TRP A 133 -8.22 2.83 3.30
C TRP A 133 -8.59 1.34 3.39
N ASP A 134 -9.61 0.90 2.67
CA ASP A 134 -10.08 -0.48 2.63
C ASP A 134 -9.10 -1.41 1.89
N VAL A 135 -8.64 -2.48 2.55
CA VAL A 135 -7.62 -3.40 2.01
C VAL A 135 -8.04 -4.04 0.68
N GLU A 136 -9.34 -4.18 0.43
CA GLU A 136 -9.86 -4.73 -0.82
C GLU A 136 -9.98 -3.70 -1.94
N GLN A 137 -9.86 -2.41 -1.64
CA GLN A 137 -9.97 -1.31 -2.60
C GLN A 137 -8.61 -0.66 -2.90
N ARG A 138 -7.52 -1.43 -2.79
CA ARG A 138 -6.14 -0.99 -3.07
C ARG A 138 -5.80 -1.11 -4.55
N GLY A 139 -4.79 -0.34 -4.98
CA GLY A 139 -4.17 -0.48 -6.29
C GLY A 139 -3.37 -1.77 -6.45
N LYS A 140 -2.80 -1.98 -7.63
CA LYS A 140 -2.05 -3.21 -8.00
C LYS A 140 -0.82 -3.41 -7.12
N MET A 141 -0.17 -2.33 -6.68
CA MET A 141 0.98 -2.34 -5.78
C MET A 141 0.56 -2.28 -4.30
N GLY A 142 -0.73 -2.41 -3.98
CA GLY A 142 -1.22 -2.33 -2.60
C GLY A 142 -1.27 -0.89 -2.05
N GLU A 143 -1.20 0.10 -2.93
CA GLU A 143 -1.24 1.53 -2.68
C GLU A 143 -2.69 2.05 -2.51
N ASN A 144 -2.79 3.28 -1.99
CA ASN A 144 -4.06 4.02 -1.86
C ASN A 144 -3.93 5.36 -2.61
N LEU A 145 -4.98 6.18 -2.61
CA LEU A 145 -4.97 7.45 -3.32
C LEU A 145 -3.84 8.40 -2.87
N LEU A 146 -3.58 8.51 -1.57
CA LEU A 146 -2.49 9.36 -1.05
C LEU A 146 -1.13 8.91 -1.60
N HIS A 147 -0.89 7.60 -1.63
CA HIS A 147 0.34 7.05 -2.18
C HIS A 147 0.49 7.34 -3.69
N ILE A 148 -0.60 7.30 -4.47
CA ILE A 148 -0.59 7.64 -5.90
C ILE A 148 -0.23 9.12 -6.10
N CYS A 149 -0.84 10.02 -5.32
CA CYS A 149 -0.51 11.44 -5.39
C CYS A 149 0.98 11.69 -5.12
N LEU A 150 1.53 11.06 -4.08
CA LEU A 150 2.95 11.19 -3.74
C LEU A 150 3.87 10.48 -4.73
N LEU A 151 3.40 9.47 -5.46
CA LEU A 151 4.20 8.85 -6.53
C LEU A 151 4.41 9.82 -7.70
N HIS A 152 3.36 10.53 -8.11
CA HIS A 152 3.41 11.53 -9.17
C HIS A 152 4.24 12.75 -8.81
N ASN A 153 4.12 13.22 -7.57
CA ASN A 153 4.91 14.34 -7.03
C ASN A 153 4.85 15.63 -7.88
N THR A 154 3.72 15.90 -8.53
CA THR A 154 3.46 17.18 -9.20
C THR A 154 2.85 18.18 -8.22
N ALA A 155 2.85 19.47 -8.56
CA ALA A 155 2.30 20.49 -7.67
C ALA A 155 0.79 20.29 -7.42
N GLU A 156 0.03 19.83 -8.41
CA GLU A 156 -1.38 19.46 -8.27
C GLU A 156 -1.54 18.25 -7.36
N MET A 157 -0.77 17.19 -7.58
CA MET A 157 -0.90 15.97 -6.79
C MET A 157 -0.44 16.16 -5.33
N ASN A 158 0.58 16.99 -5.09
CA ASN A 158 1.02 17.32 -3.73
C ASN A 158 -0.04 18.17 -3.01
N GLU A 159 -0.76 19.05 -3.70
CA GLU A 159 -1.90 19.74 -3.11
C GLU A 159 -3.06 18.78 -2.81
N LEU A 160 -3.40 17.87 -3.74
CA LEU A 160 -4.43 16.86 -3.51
C LEU A 160 -4.06 15.96 -2.31
N ALA A 161 -2.80 15.56 -2.19
CA ALA A 161 -2.27 14.81 -1.04
C ALA A 161 -2.49 15.56 0.28
N ARG A 162 -2.21 16.87 0.31
CA ARG A 162 -2.47 17.71 1.49
C ARG A 162 -3.96 17.74 1.84
N GLN A 163 -4.83 17.94 0.86
CA GLN A 163 -6.29 17.97 1.08
C GLN A 163 -6.83 16.63 1.59
N ILE A 164 -6.34 15.51 1.05
CA ILE A 164 -6.69 14.15 1.53
C ILE A 164 -6.27 13.97 3.00
N VAL A 165 -5.06 14.38 3.38
CA VAL A 165 -4.59 14.26 4.78
C VAL A 165 -5.34 15.21 5.70
N ILE A 166 -5.71 16.41 5.24
CA ILE A 166 -6.54 17.33 6.04
C ILE A 166 -7.92 16.71 6.28
N ARG A 167 -8.55 16.12 5.25
CA ARG A 167 -9.89 15.54 5.34
C ARG A 167 -9.91 14.22 6.11
N PHE A 168 -8.89 13.37 5.95
CA PHE A 168 -8.80 12.05 6.57
C PHE A 168 -7.49 11.87 7.35
N PRO A 169 -7.30 12.54 8.50
CA PRO A 169 -5.99 12.68 9.16
C PRO A 169 -5.23 11.38 9.44
N LYS A 170 -5.94 10.31 9.80
CA LYS A 170 -5.32 9.02 10.14
C LYS A 170 -4.64 8.35 8.94
N ILE A 171 -4.99 8.73 7.70
CA ILE A 171 -4.43 8.11 6.49
C ILE A 171 -2.93 8.38 6.34
N VAL A 172 -2.40 9.37 7.07
CA VAL A 172 -0.97 9.72 7.10
C VAL A 172 -0.07 8.53 7.45
N ASN A 173 -0.60 7.53 8.17
CA ASN A 173 0.12 6.33 8.59
C ASN A 173 -0.30 5.04 7.86
N ASP A 174 -1.16 5.14 6.84
CA ASP A 174 -1.44 4.00 5.97
C ASP A 174 -0.16 3.51 5.27
N ILE A 175 -0.17 2.25 4.85
CA ILE A 175 0.97 1.63 4.15
C ILE A 175 0.56 0.98 2.85
N PHE A 176 1.54 0.83 1.97
CA PHE A 176 1.50 -0.20 0.93
C PHE A 176 1.40 -1.59 1.56
N ILE A 177 0.52 -2.42 1.01
CA ILE A 177 0.25 -3.78 1.53
C ILE A 177 0.65 -4.92 0.58
N SER A 178 1.27 -4.62 -0.56
CA SER A 178 1.79 -5.65 -1.48
C SER A 178 3.07 -6.29 -0.95
N GLU A 179 3.46 -7.42 -1.55
CA GLU A 179 4.77 -8.05 -1.30
C GLU A 179 5.94 -7.08 -1.47
N ASP A 180 6.02 -6.43 -2.63
CA ASP A 180 7.22 -5.69 -3.04
C ASP A 180 7.38 -4.39 -2.22
N TYR A 181 6.28 -3.76 -1.84
CA TYR A 181 6.28 -2.44 -1.19
C TYR A 181 5.77 -2.46 0.26
N TYR A 182 5.66 -3.64 0.89
CA TYR A 182 5.04 -3.76 2.22
C TYR A 182 5.62 -2.79 3.26
N GLY A 183 4.75 -1.98 3.86
CA GLY A 183 5.11 -1.07 4.94
C GLY A 183 5.62 0.30 4.49
N LEU A 184 5.75 0.54 3.18
CA LEU A 184 6.08 1.88 2.65
C LEU A 184 4.95 2.84 3.04
N SER A 185 5.28 3.96 3.68
CA SER A 185 4.31 4.96 4.15
C SER A 185 4.41 6.26 3.34
N PRO A 186 3.41 7.16 3.45
CA PRO A 186 3.48 8.49 2.85
C PRO A 186 4.74 9.26 3.23
N LEU A 187 5.18 9.16 4.49
CA LEU A 187 6.41 9.80 4.95
C LEU A 187 7.66 9.26 4.25
N HIS A 188 7.73 7.94 4.03
CA HIS A 188 8.84 7.36 3.27
C HIS A 188 8.87 7.88 1.82
N GLN A 189 7.71 7.97 1.16
CA GLN A 189 7.63 8.52 -0.21
C GLN A 189 8.06 9.98 -0.26
N ALA A 190 7.61 10.81 0.70
CA ALA A 190 8.01 12.22 0.77
C ALA A 190 9.53 12.39 0.95
N ILE A 191 10.16 11.54 1.78
CA ILE A 191 11.62 11.52 1.95
C ILE A 191 12.31 11.12 0.64
N VAL A 192 11.83 10.08 -0.05
CA VAL A 192 12.39 9.62 -1.33
C VAL A 192 12.23 10.67 -2.44
N ASN A 193 11.15 11.45 -2.40
CA ASN A 193 10.92 12.55 -3.34
C ASN A 193 11.76 13.80 -3.03
N GLU A 194 12.53 13.81 -1.93
CA GLU A 194 13.27 14.97 -1.45
C GLU A 194 12.38 16.21 -1.22
N ASP A 195 11.09 15.99 -0.96
CA ASP A 195 10.10 17.05 -0.71
C ASP A 195 10.07 17.38 0.79
N VAL A 196 10.93 18.31 1.20
CA VAL A 196 11.07 18.76 2.59
C VAL A 196 9.77 19.36 3.13
N GLU A 197 9.00 20.06 2.30
CA GLU A 197 7.73 20.66 2.70
C GLU A 197 6.69 19.59 3.01
N MET A 198 6.58 18.57 2.16
CA MET A 198 5.68 17.44 2.39
C MET A 198 6.12 16.61 3.60
N VAL A 199 7.42 16.37 3.79
CA VAL A 199 7.95 15.71 4.99
C VAL A 199 7.52 16.46 6.25
N TYR A 200 7.74 17.79 6.27
CA TYR A 200 7.33 18.63 7.40
C TYR A 200 5.82 18.58 7.63
N PHE A 201 5.03 18.70 6.57
CA PHE A 201 3.57 18.63 6.62
C PHE A 201 3.07 17.30 7.20
N LEU A 202 3.57 16.16 6.70
CA LEU A 202 3.17 14.83 7.16
C LEU A 202 3.56 14.62 8.63
N CYS A 203 4.76 15.02 9.04
CA CYS A 203 5.19 14.98 10.45
C CYS A 203 4.27 15.80 11.35
N LYS A 204 3.91 17.03 10.92
CA LYS A 204 2.95 17.89 11.65
C LYS A 204 1.55 17.27 11.75
N LYS A 205 1.18 16.42 10.79
CA LYS A 205 -0.10 15.68 10.77
C LYS A 205 -0.04 14.33 11.51
N GLY A 206 1.07 14.00 12.17
CA GLY A 206 1.19 12.81 13.02
C GLY A 206 1.71 11.57 12.30
N ALA A 207 2.49 11.76 11.23
CA ALA A 207 3.24 10.66 10.62
C ALA A 207 4.20 10.01 11.64
N ASP A 208 4.18 8.68 11.73
CA ASP A 208 5.06 7.91 12.60
C ASP A 208 6.46 7.81 11.98
N VAL A 209 7.42 8.54 12.56
CA VAL A 209 8.83 8.55 12.15
C VAL A 209 9.56 7.23 12.44
N HIS A 210 8.98 6.35 13.26
CA HIS A 210 9.50 5.03 13.58
C HIS A 210 8.82 3.92 12.78
N GLN A 211 7.86 4.27 11.91
CA GLN A 211 7.18 3.34 11.05
C GLN A 211 8.19 2.61 10.17
N ARG A 212 8.18 1.28 10.25
CA ARG A 212 9.12 0.47 9.49
C ARG A 212 8.60 0.18 8.10
N TYR A 213 9.45 0.44 7.13
CA TYR A 213 9.33 -0.09 5.79
C TYR A 213 10.27 -1.29 5.64
N PHE A 214 9.69 -2.44 5.27
CA PHE A 214 10.43 -3.66 4.97
C PHE A 214 10.20 -4.00 3.50
N PRO A 215 11.01 -3.47 2.57
CA PRO A 215 11.02 -4.03 1.22
C PRO A 215 11.20 -5.55 1.33
N SER A 216 10.42 -6.30 0.57
CA SER A 216 10.77 -7.70 0.34
C SER A 216 12.22 -7.75 -0.18
N LEU A 217 12.94 -8.83 0.14
CA LEU A 217 14.34 -9.12 -0.20
C LEU A 217 14.65 -9.13 -1.73
N SER A 218 14.22 -8.14 -2.50
CA SER A 218 14.82 -7.81 -3.78
C SER A 218 16.02 -6.89 -3.52
N PHE A 219 17.16 -7.48 -3.14
CA PHE A 219 18.30 -7.20 -4.00
C PHE A 219 17.81 -7.62 -5.38
N SER A 220 17.62 -6.65 -6.27
CA SER A 220 17.57 -6.98 -7.68
C SER A 220 18.85 -7.78 -7.99
N ALA A 221 18.83 -8.67 -8.99
CA ALA A 221 20.01 -9.50 -9.29
C ALA A 221 21.29 -8.66 -9.59
N ASP A 222 21.15 -7.34 -9.75
CA ASP A 222 22.17 -6.29 -9.91
C ASP A 222 22.49 -5.46 -8.63
N GLY A 223 21.84 -5.70 -7.48
CA GLY A 223 22.21 -5.09 -6.19
C GLY A 223 21.66 -3.68 -5.89
N THR A 224 20.67 -3.23 -6.65
CA THR A 224 20.16 -1.86 -6.72
C THR A 224 19.19 -1.54 -5.56
N ARG A 225 19.31 -0.37 -4.90
CA ARG A 225 18.49 0.01 -3.72
C ARG A 225 17.16 0.66 -4.12
N ILE A 226 16.17 0.65 -3.23
CA ILE A 226 14.80 1.19 -3.45
C ILE A 226 14.73 2.63 -4.01
N PRO A 227 15.62 3.58 -3.64
CA PRO A 227 15.61 4.92 -4.27
C PRO A 227 15.75 4.85 -5.80
N GLU A 228 16.45 3.84 -6.32
CA GLU A 228 16.65 3.62 -7.75
C GLU A 228 15.47 2.88 -8.42
N LEU A 229 14.64 2.14 -7.68
CA LEU A 229 13.44 1.49 -8.23
C LEU A 229 12.26 2.45 -8.35
N LEU A 230 12.06 3.31 -7.35
CA LEU A 230 11.04 4.37 -7.42
C LEU A 230 11.39 5.41 -8.50
N SER A 231 12.68 5.69 -8.72
CA SER A 231 13.11 6.53 -9.84
C SER A 231 13.07 5.81 -11.20
N ARG A 232 13.31 4.49 -11.25
CA ARG A 232 13.13 3.69 -12.49
C ARG A 232 11.66 3.51 -12.89
N GLU A 233 10.73 3.36 -11.94
CA GLU A 233 9.28 3.33 -12.24
C GLU A 233 8.80 4.68 -12.77
N LYS A 234 9.30 5.80 -12.23
CA LYS A 234 9.10 7.15 -12.84
C LYS A 234 9.69 7.27 -14.25
N ALA A 235 10.62 6.40 -14.64
CA ALA A 235 11.24 6.39 -15.97
C ALA A 235 10.67 5.32 -16.93
N ARG A 236 9.74 4.49 -16.46
CA ARG A 236 9.07 3.45 -17.27
C ARG A 236 7.67 3.85 -17.75
N TYR A 237 7.21 5.05 -17.38
CA TYR A 237 5.92 5.61 -17.79
C TYR A 237 6.09 7.07 -18.18
#